data_AF-A0A5C7RLR5-F1
#
_entry.id   AF-A0A5C7RLR5-F1
#
_cell.length_a   1.000
_cell.length_b   1.000
_cell.length_c   1.000
_cell.angle_alpha   90.00
_cell.angle_beta   90.00
_cell.angle_gamma   90.00
#
_symmetry.space_group_name_H-M   'P 1'
#
loop_
_entity.id
_entity.type
_entity.pdbx_description
1 polymer ?
#
loop_
_entity_poly.entity_id
_entity_poly.type
_entity_poly.pdbx_seq_one_letter_code
_entity_poly.pdbx_strand_id
1 'polypeptide(L)'
;MIAMLLTVFPIFSASAQGVLQGRADVDGNGSIDSIYKGANFIRIAGGAGTAARTYTFPGSIAILAGGIQNMNSYAPSAEIALTQTATGQQTIRVINHRANLVQTYNMRVGWKLLAGGITDLDGYPGAEIGTYAVIVNPNPAWTTSRIAIVTPRDGTQTEYGTQYGTAGYQTWTLLGIADYDPANPGLELDYLLRIPDFRGPAYDTYHHRRVYHRYHITYDWDYPSYKFNGGFPSF
;
A
#
# COMPACT_ATOMS: atom_id res chain seq x y z
N MET A 1 -34.49 -33.94 54.30
CA MET A 1 -34.39 -33.82 52.84
C MET A 1 -33.46 -32.63 52.56
N ILE A 2 -32.23 -32.87 52.11
CA ILE A 2 -31.25 -31.80 51.86
C ILE A 2 -31.29 -31.51 50.36
N ALA A 3 -31.68 -30.29 49.99
CA ALA A 3 -31.64 -29.82 48.61
C ALA A 3 -30.23 -29.29 48.31
N MET A 4 -29.53 -29.97 47.41
CA MET A 4 -28.20 -29.56 46.94
C MET A 4 -28.38 -28.54 45.81
N LEU A 5 -28.01 -27.28 46.07
CA LEU A 5 -28.06 -26.20 45.08
C LEU A 5 -26.90 -26.36 44.10
N LEU A 6 -27.21 -26.76 42.87
CA LEU A 6 -26.25 -26.85 41.78
C LEU A 6 -26.05 -25.46 41.16
N THR A 7 -24.97 -24.77 41.53
CA THR A 7 -24.54 -23.54 40.84
C THR A 7 -23.78 -23.91 39.58
N VAL A 8 -24.42 -23.80 38.43
CA VAL A 8 -23.77 -23.91 37.12
C VAL A 8 -23.07 -22.59 36.83
N PHE A 9 -21.73 -22.58 36.91
CA PHE A 9 -20.94 -21.44 36.43
C PHE A 9 -20.93 -21.46 34.90
N PRO A 10 -21.31 -20.36 34.22
CA PRO A 10 -21.16 -20.28 32.78
C PRO A 10 -19.68 -20.40 32.42
N ILE A 11 -19.36 -21.37 31.57
CA ILE A 11 -18.05 -21.46 30.93
C ILE A 11 -17.99 -20.32 29.92
N PHE A 12 -17.35 -19.21 30.30
CA PHE A 12 -17.01 -18.17 29.33
C PHE A 12 -15.90 -18.72 28.44
N SER A 13 -16.22 -19.02 27.18
CA SER A 13 -15.20 -19.21 26.18
C SER A 13 -14.45 -17.90 26.01
N ALA A 14 -13.21 -17.84 26.50
CA ALA A 14 -12.29 -16.77 26.18
C ALA A 14 -12.02 -16.82 24.68
N SER A 15 -12.77 -16.05 23.89
CA SER A 15 -12.38 -15.83 22.50
C SER A 15 -11.06 -15.07 22.55
N ALA A 16 -10.02 -15.59 21.92
CA ALA A 16 -8.74 -14.91 21.87
C ALA A 16 -8.99 -13.52 21.26
N GLN A 17 -8.88 -12.46 22.07
CA GLN A 17 -9.18 -11.09 21.65
C GLN A 17 -8.29 -10.64 20.47
N GLY A 18 -7.21 -11.37 20.18
CA GLY A 18 -6.12 -10.96 19.31
C GLY A 18 -5.05 -10.19 20.08
N VAL A 19 -4.00 -9.77 19.39
CA VAL A 19 -2.98 -8.88 19.96
C VAL A 19 -3.39 -7.43 19.68
N LEU A 20 -3.36 -6.55 20.67
CA LEU A 20 -3.57 -5.12 20.47
C LEU A 20 -2.50 -4.59 19.49
N GLN A 21 -2.92 -4.00 18.38
CA GLN A 21 -2.00 -3.45 17.37
C GLN A 21 -2.02 -1.93 17.32
N GLY A 22 -3.12 -1.31 17.73
CA GLY A 22 -3.24 0.13 17.67
C GLY A 22 -4.56 0.61 18.24
N ARG A 23 -4.70 1.93 18.24
CA ARG A 23 -5.87 2.64 18.72
C ARG A 23 -6.12 3.86 17.84
N ALA A 24 -7.35 4.05 17.39
CA ALA A 24 -7.77 5.18 16.59
C ALA A 24 -9.29 5.31 16.65
N ASP A 25 -9.83 6.49 16.36
CA ASP A 25 -11.25 6.68 16.12
C ASP A 25 -11.58 6.14 14.71
N VAL A 26 -12.18 4.96 14.60
CA VAL A 26 -12.43 4.29 13.31
C VAL A 26 -13.88 4.39 12.83
N ASP A 27 -14.79 4.87 13.69
CA ASP A 27 -16.17 5.16 13.33
C ASP A 27 -16.46 6.67 13.17
N GLY A 28 -15.54 7.52 13.61
CA GLY A 28 -15.60 8.98 13.53
C GLY A 28 -16.54 9.58 14.57
N ASN A 29 -16.68 8.95 15.74
CA ASN A 29 -17.54 9.42 16.83
C ASN A 29 -16.80 10.27 17.88
N GLY A 30 -15.49 10.49 17.70
CA GLY A 30 -14.64 11.25 18.61
C GLY A 30 -14.05 10.44 19.77
N SER A 31 -14.41 9.16 19.91
CA SER A 31 -13.84 8.23 20.87
C SER A 31 -12.81 7.32 20.21
N ILE A 32 -11.77 6.96 20.96
CA ILE A 32 -10.73 6.07 20.47
C ILE A 32 -11.14 4.60 20.63
N ASP A 33 -11.03 3.84 19.54
CA ASP A 33 -11.27 2.41 19.50
C ASP A 33 -10.00 1.60 19.66
N SER A 34 -10.13 0.38 20.19
CA SER A 34 -9.02 -0.57 20.28
C SER A 34 -9.05 -1.58 19.14
N ILE A 35 -7.94 -1.70 18.42
CA ILE A 35 -7.80 -2.56 17.25
C ILE A 35 -6.93 -3.75 17.61
N TYR A 36 -7.53 -4.94 17.60
CA TYR A 36 -6.87 -6.20 17.89
C TYR A 36 -6.74 -7.03 16.61
N LYS A 37 -5.58 -7.69 16.46
CA LYS A 37 -5.27 -8.55 15.32
C LYS A 37 -5.07 -9.97 15.77
N GLY A 38 -5.88 -10.88 15.21
CA GLY A 38 -5.65 -12.31 15.27
C GLY A 38 -4.82 -12.81 14.08
N ALA A 39 -4.76 -14.13 13.89
CA ALA A 39 -4.07 -14.72 12.74
C ALA A 39 -4.73 -14.31 11.40
N ASN A 40 -6.06 -14.28 11.38
CA ASN A 40 -6.89 -14.07 10.19
C ASN A 40 -8.08 -13.13 10.45
N PHE A 41 -8.06 -12.34 11.52
CA PHE A 41 -9.14 -11.41 11.83
C PHE A 41 -8.63 -10.09 12.41
N ILE A 42 -9.39 -9.03 12.17
CA ILE A 42 -9.30 -7.75 12.90
C ILE A 42 -10.53 -7.62 13.77
N ARG A 43 -10.35 -7.42 15.07
CA ARG A 43 -11.42 -7.10 16.01
C ARG A 43 -11.27 -5.65 16.45
N ILE A 44 -12.33 -4.89 16.27
CA ILE A 44 -12.44 -3.53 16.77
C ILE A 44 -13.29 -3.64 18.03
N ALA A 45 -12.69 -3.35 19.18
CA ALA A 45 -13.41 -3.18 20.43
C ALA A 45 -13.57 -1.68 20.64
N GLY A 46 -14.81 -1.24 20.44
CA GLY A 46 -15.18 0.14 20.43
C GLY A 46 -14.90 0.89 21.74
N GLY A 47 -14.67 2.20 21.65
CA GLY A 47 -14.85 3.12 22.77
C GLY A 47 -16.34 3.31 23.12
N ALA A 48 -16.65 4.30 23.95
CA ALA A 48 -18.04 4.58 24.32
C ALA A 48 -18.86 4.95 23.07
N GLY A 49 -19.89 4.16 22.74
CA GLY A 49 -20.77 4.40 21.58
C GLY A 49 -20.38 3.63 20.30
N THR A 50 -19.23 2.96 20.26
CA THR A 50 -18.78 2.20 19.09
C THR A 50 -19.19 0.72 19.18
N ALA A 51 -19.80 0.20 18.13
CA ALA A 51 -20.17 -1.20 18.05
C ALA A 51 -18.94 -2.09 17.83
N ALA A 52 -18.65 -2.99 18.78
CA ALA A 52 -17.58 -3.96 18.60
C ALA A 52 -17.87 -4.85 17.38
N ARG A 53 -16.87 -5.02 16.51
CA ARG A 53 -17.00 -5.85 15.29
C ARG A 53 -15.74 -6.66 15.05
N THR A 54 -15.92 -7.85 14.47
CA THR A 54 -14.82 -8.70 14.03
C THR A 54 -14.92 -8.90 12.52
N TYR A 55 -13.85 -8.56 11.82
CA TYR A 55 -13.65 -8.77 10.39
C TYR A 55 -12.76 -9.99 10.20
N THR A 56 -13.28 -11.04 9.59
CA THR A 56 -12.54 -12.29 9.34
C THR A 56 -12.14 -12.38 7.88
N PHE A 57 -10.93 -12.84 7.62
CA PHE A 57 -10.33 -12.95 6.30
C PHE A 57 -9.92 -14.38 6.00
N PRO A 58 -9.93 -14.79 4.72
CA PRO A 58 -9.27 -16.03 4.32
C PRO A 58 -7.75 -15.87 4.44
N GLY A 59 -7.09 -16.86 5.02
CA GLY A 59 -5.63 -16.88 5.15
C GLY A 59 -5.07 -15.93 6.21
N SER A 60 -3.77 -15.63 6.13
CA SER A 60 -3.09 -14.81 7.13
C SER A 60 -3.20 -13.32 6.81
N ILE A 61 -3.26 -12.49 7.85
CA ILE A 61 -3.24 -11.03 7.71
C ILE A 61 -2.08 -10.39 8.48
N ALA A 62 -1.69 -9.18 8.05
CA ALA A 62 -0.85 -8.26 8.82
C ALA A 62 -1.25 -6.81 8.52
N ILE A 63 -1.35 -5.97 9.55
CA ILE A 63 -1.61 -4.54 9.38
C ILE A 63 -0.36 -3.93 8.73
N LEU A 64 -0.56 -3.06 7.74
CA LEU A 64 0.54 -2.36 7.07
C LEU A 64 1.18 -1.36 8.02
N ALA A 65 2.48 -1.11 7.87
CA ALA A 65 3.15 -0.06 8.66
C ALA A 65 2.51 1.30 8.35
N GLY A 66 2.03 2.01 9.38
CA GLY A 66 1.22 3.22 9.21
C GLY A 66 -0.21 2.95 8.72
N GLY A 67 -0.67 1.70 8.70
CA GLY A 67 -1.96 1.31 8.12
C GLY A 67 -3.18 1.67 8.95
N ILE A 68 -3.04 2.31 10.11
CA ILE A 68 -4.16 2.80 10.92
C ILE A 68 -4.13 4.33 10.86
N GLN A 69 -4.83 4.91 9.88
CA GLN A 69 -4.89 6.36 9.67
C GLN A 69 -6.06 6.72 8.74
N ASN A 70 -6.33 8.01 8.57
CA ASN A 70 -7.32 8.48 7.63
C ASN A 70 -6.83 8.26 6.18
N MET A 71 -7.50 7.35 5.47
CA MET A 71 -7.32 7.08 4.04
C MET A 71 -8.58 7.44 3.24
N ASN A 72 -9.65 7.83 3.93
CA ASN A 72 -10.91 8.27 3.36
C ASN A 72 -11.22 9.71 3.81
N SER A 73 -10.99 10.66 2.90
CA SER A 73 -11.22 12.10 3.14
C SER A 73 -12.63 12.50 3.58
N TYR A 74 -13.63 11.65 3.33
CA TYR A 74 -15.02 12.02 3.53
C TYR A 74 -15.48 11.99 4.99
N ALA A 75 -14.65 11.48 5.91
CA ALA A 75 -14.98 11.43 7.32
C ALA A 75 -13.74 11.55 8.22
N PRO A 76 -13.90 12.11 9.44
CA PRO A 76 -12.84 12.11 10.45
C PRO A 76 -12.75 10.74 11.15
N SER A 77 -12.55 9.67 10.36
CA SER A 77 -12.32 8.30 10.85
C SER A 77 -11.01 7.78 10.29
N ALA A 78 -10.33 6.93 11.06
CA ALA A 78 -9.23 6.14 10.56
C ALA A 78 -9.74 4.87 9.87
N GLU A 79 -9.10 4.51 8.77
CA GLU A 79 -9.22 3.20 8.14
C GLU A 79 -8.09 2.28 8.60
N ILE A 80 -8.27 0.98 8.37
CA ILE A 80 -7.25 -0.04 8.67
C ILE A 80 -6.84 -0.74 7.37
N ALA A 81 -5.63 -0.44 6.90
CA ALA A 81 -5.00 -1.10 5.77
C ALA A 81 -4.16 -2.29 6.22
N LEU A 82 -4.37 -3.42 5.57
CA LEU A 82 -3.70 -4.68 5.88
C LEU A 82 -3.36 -5.44 4.61
N THR A 83 -2.32 -6.27 4.68
CA THR A 83 -2.10 -7.35 3.71
C THR A 83 -2.90 -8.58 4.11
N GLN A 84 -3.50 -9.24 3.13
CA GLN A 84 -4.15 -10.54 3.26
C GLN A 84 -3.52 -11.49 2.26
N THR A 85 -3.04 -12.65 2.76
CA THR A 85 -2.43 -13.70 1.93
C THR A 85 -3.24 -14.99 2.05
N ALA A 86 -3.81 -15.47 0.94
CA ALA A 86 -4.47 -16.76 0.84
C ALA A 86 -4.12 -17.44 -0.49
N THR A 87 -3.81 -18.73 -0.43
CA THR A 87 -3.58 -19.56 -1.63
C THR A 87 -2.59 -18.94 -2.63
N GLY A 88 -1.51 -18.32 -2.12
CA GLY A 88 -0.48 -17.65 -2.93
C GLY A 88 -0.87 -16.28 -3.50
N GLN A 89 -2.12 -15.85 -3.35
CA GLN A 89 -2.58 -14.51 -3.70
C GLN A 89 -2.39 -13.56 -2.52
N GLN A 90 -1.83 -12.39 -2.81
CA GLN A 90 -1.73 -11.29 -1.85
C GLN A 90 -2.67 -10.16 -2.26
N THR A 91 -3.39 -9.60 -1.30
CA THR A 91 -4.25 -8.44 -1.52
C THR A 91 -3.99 -7.39 -0.46
N ILE A 92 -4.24 -6.13 -0.80
CA ILE A 92 -4.45 -5.09 0.21
C ILE A 92 -5.94 -5.08 0.53
N ARG A 93 -6.27 -5.09 1.82
CA ARG A 93 -7.61 -4.84 2.31
C ARG A 93 -7.60 -3.52 3.07
N VAL A 94 -8.62 -2.71 2.86
CA VAL A 94 -8.86 -1.50 3.65
C VAL A 94 -10.20 -1.65 4.34
N ILE A 95 -10.18 -1.68 5.67
CA ILE A 95 -11.39 -1.71 6.49
C ILE A 95 -11.80 -0.26 6.74
N ASN A 96 -12.99 0.09 6.27
CA ASN A 96 -13.71 1.29 6.69
C ASN A 96 -14.76 0.87 7.72
N HIS A 97 -14.46 1.07 9.00
CA HIS A 97 -15.33 0.57 10.08
C HIS A 97 -16.65 1.33 10.13
N ARG A 98 -16.58 2.67 10.05
CA ARG A 98 -17.73 3.58 9.94
C ARG A 98 -18.75 3.13 8.89
N ALA A 99 -18.30 2.86 7.67
CA ALA A 99 -19.15 2.46 6.55
C ALA A 99 -19.47 0.96 6.53
N ASN A 100 -18.93 0.17 7.47
CA ASN A 100 -18.99 -1.29 7.45
C ASN A 100 -18.55 -1.91 6.12
N LEU A 101 -17.48 -1.38 5.53
CA LEU A 101 -16.99 -1.77 4.22
C LEU A 101 -15.56 -2.31 4.32
N VAL A 102 -15.27 -3.32 3.52
CA VAL A 102 -13.90 -3.80 3.29
C VAL A 102 -13.61 -3.71 1.80
N GLN A 103 -12.75 -2.75 1.43
CA GLN A 103 -12.26 -2.64 0.07
C GLN A 103 -11.12 -3.64 -0.16
N THR A 104 -10.98 -4.08 -1.41
CA THR A 104 -10.05 -5.14 -1.79
C THR A 104 -9.32 -4.75 -3.05
N TYR A 105 -8.00 -4.79 -2.97
CA TYR A 105 -7.11 -4.45 -4.08
C TYR A 105 -6.24 -5.66 -4.37
N ASN A 106 -6.38 -6.17 -5.59
CA ASN A 106 -5.61 -7.33 -6.01
C ASN A 106 -4.19 -6.89 -6.29
N MET A 107 -3.29 -7.36 -5.43
CA MET A 107 -1.88 -7.09 -5.61
C MET A 107 -1.25 -8.25 -6.35
N ARG A 108 -0.46 -7.89 -7.34
CA ARG A 108 0.31 -8.88 -8.06
C ARG A 108 1.42 -9.44 -7.15
N VAL A 109 1.88 -10.64 -7.47
CA VAL A 109 2.93 -11.33 -6.70
C VAL A 109 4.17 -10.45 -6.54
N GLY A 110 4.80 -10.52 -5.35
CA GLY A 110 6.07 -9.86 -5.05
C GLY A 110 5.98 -8.39 -4.69
N TRP A 111 4.78 -7.84 -4.51
CA TRP A 111 4.61 -6.47 -4.04
C TRP A 111 5.09 -6.31 -2.59
N LYS A 112 5.48 -5.08 -2.27
CA LYS A 112 5.89 -4.61 -0.95
C LYS A 112 5.36 -3.19 -0.75
N LEU A 113 5.08 -2.82 0.50
CA LEU A 113 4.78 -1.44 0.86
C LEU A 113 6.04 -0.57 0.69
N LEU A 114 5.91 0.63 0.12
CA LEU A 114 6.99 1.60 0.11
C LEU A 114 7.27 2.09 1.53
N ALA A 115 8.52 2.42 1.86
CA ALA A 115 8.84 3.03 3.15
C ALA A 115 8.13 4.40 3.24
N GLY A 116 7.31 4.61 4.28
CA GLY A 116 6.43 5.78 4.36
C GLY A 116 5.29 5.79 3.32
N GLY A 117 5.04 4.66 2.67
CA GLY A 117 4.12 4.55 1.54
C GLY A 117 2.64 4.66 1.86
N ILE A 118 2.25 4.95 3.11
CA ILE A 118 0.86 5.32 3.43
C ILE A 118 0.87 6.79 3.81
N THR A 119 0.63 7.64 2.82
CA THR A 119 0.75 9.11 2.90
C THR A 119 -0.07 9.74 1.78
N ASP A 120 -0.31 11.05 1.87
CA ASP A 120 -0.92 11.84 0.80
C ASP A 120 0.07 12.04 -0.37
N LEU A 121 -0.23 11.44 -1.52
CA LEU A 121 0.55 11.41 -2.76
C LEU A 121 -0.09 12.27 -3.86
N ASP A 122 -1.29 12.79 -3.66
CA ASP A 122 -2.00 13.55 -4.70
C ASP A 122 -2.55 14.92 -4.27
N GLY A 123 -2.30 15.29 -3.02
CA GLY A 123 -2.66 16.57 -2.44
C GLY A 123 -4.13 16.68 -2.05
N TYR A 124 -4.90 15.60 -2.15
CA TYR A 124 -6.25 15.55 -1.61
C TYR A 124 -6.27 14.83 -0.26
N PRO A 125 -7.14 15.24 0.68
CA PRO A 125 -7.18 14.59 1.98
C PRO A 125 -7.43 13.07 1.87
N GLY A 126 -6.91 12.34 2.87
CA GLY A 126 -6.93 10.87 2.92
C GLY A 126 -5.71 10.26 2.21
N ALA A 127 -4.90 9.52 2.95
CA ALA A 127 -3.68 8.91 2.44
C ALA A 127 -3.93 7.79 1.40
N GLU A 128 -3.06 7.70 0.39
CA GLU A 128 -2.94 6.55 -0.51
C GLU A 128 -2.00 5.49 0.05
N ILE A 129 -1.94 4.34 -0.62
CA ILE A 129 -1.00 3.26 -0.33
C ILE A 129 -0.12 3.03 -1.57
N GLY A 130 1.09 3.59 -1.51
CA GLY A 130 2.16 3.37 -2.48
C GLY A 130 2.86 2.03 -2.26
N THR A 131 2.93 1.23 -3.32
CA THR A 131 3.56 -0.09 -3.32
C THR A 131 4.55 -0.25 -4.46
N TYR A 132 5.45 -1.22 -4.32
CA TYR A 132 6.44 -1.57 -5.31
C TYR A 132 6.53 -3.08 -5.48
N ALA A 133 6.70 -3.56 -6.71
CA ALA A 133 6.96 -4.96 -6.98
C ALA A 133 8.07 -5.12 -8.02
N VAL A 134 8.98 -6.07 -7.78
CA VAL A 134 9.92 -6.57 -8.79
C VAL A 134 9.32 -7.81 -9.42
N ILE A 135 9.22 -7.81 -10.74
CA ILE A 135 8.80 -8.94 -11.54
C ILE A 135 10.08 -9.63 -12.02
N VAL A 136 10.51 -10.63 -11.26
CA VAL A 136 11.72 -11.40 -11.56
C VAL A 136 11.43 -12.34 -12.73
N ASN A 137 12.30 -12.29 -13.75
CA ASN A 137 12.29 -13.22 -14.87
C ASN A 137 13.49 -14.18 -14.74
N PRO A 138 13.37 -15.47 -15.14
CA PRO A 138 14.50 -16.40 -15.17
C PRO A 138 15.73 -15.89 -15.91
N ASN A 139 15.54 -15.03 -16.91
CA ASN A 139 16.61 -14.25 -17.47
C ASN A 139 16.63 -12.87 -16.77
N PRO A 140 17.66 -12.56 -15.95
CA PRO A 140 17.73 -11.34 -15.16
C PRO A 140 17.57 -10.05 -15.98
N ALA A 141 17.95 -10.09 -17.27
CA ALA A 141 17.77 -8.96 -18.18
C ALA A 141 16.30 -8.53 -18.25
N TRP A 142 15.35 -9.48 -18.18
CA TRP A 142 13.92 -9.26 -18.36
C TRP A 142 13.19 -8.94 -17.05
N THR A 143 13.95 -8.65 -15.99
CA THR A 143 13.38 -8.22 -14.73
C THR A 143 12.83 -6.81 -14.90
N THR A 144 11.56 -6.63 -14.57
CA THR A 144 10.91 -5.32 -14.56
C THR A 144 10.43 -4.98 -13.16
N SER A 145 10.07 -3.72 -12.94
CA SER A 145 9.38 -3.33 -11.72
C SER A 145 8.17 -2.48 -12.02
N ARG A 146 7.23 -2.48 -11.08
CA ARG A 146 6.04 -1.62 -11.11
C ARG A 146 5.86 -0.95 -9.77
N ILE A 147 5.21 0.20 -9.82
CA ILE A 147 4.64 0.90 -8.68
C ILE A 147 3.13 0.78 -8.83
N ALA A 148 2.44 0.52 -7.73
CA ALA A 148 0.99 0.63 -7.72
C ALA A 148 0.61 1.53 -6.56
N ILE A 149 -0.25 2.51 -6.84
CA ILE A 149 -0.84 3.38 -5.85
C ILE A 149 -2.30 2.97 -5.72
N VAL A 150 -2.66 2.56 -4.51
CA VAL A 150 -4.05 2.31 -4.14
C VAL A 150 -4.60 3.56 -3.49
N THR A 151 -5.78 3.98 -3.95
CA THR A 151 -6.46 5.17 -3.46
C THR A 151 -7.76 4.74 -2.79
N PRO A 152 -7.79 4.61 -1.44
CA PRO A 152 -8.94 4.05 -0.76
C PRO A 152 -10.20 4.92 -0.88
N ARG A 153 -10.04 6.25 -0.84
CA ARG A 153 -11.15 7.20 -0.94
C ARG A 153 -12.02 7.02 -2.19
N ASP A 154 -11.44 6.67 -3.34
CA ASP A 154 -12.15 6.51 -4.61
C ASP A 154 -12.25 5.04 -5.06
N GLY A 155 -11.61 4.13 -4.33
CA GLY A 155 -11.62 2.70 -4.65
C GLY A 155 -10.71 2.32 -5.82
N THR A 156 -9.81 3.20 -6.24
CA THR A 156 -8.97 2.97 -7.43
C THR A 156 -7.61 2.37 -7.08
N GLN A 157 -6.99 1.77 -8.11
CA GLN A 157 -5.62 1.28 -8.08
C GLN A 157 -4.98 1.69 -9.41
N THR A 158 -3.96 2.54 -9.35
CA THR A 158 -3.21 2.99 -10.52
C THR A 158 -1.84 2.34 -10.53
N GLU A 159 -1.50 1.65 -11.62
CA GLU A 159 -0.17 1.09 -11.83
C GLU A 159 0.69 2.06 -12.66
N TYR A 160 1.89 2.35 -12.16
CA TYR A 160 2.95 3.06 -12.87
C TYR A 160 4.08 2.09 -13.16
N GLY A 161 4.63 2.16 -14.36
CA GLY A 161 5.72 1.30 -14.79
C GLY A 161 5.81 1.23 -16.30
N THR A 162 6.78 0.50 -16.81
CA THR A 162 6.87 0.24 -18.25
C THR A 162 5.69 -0.59 -18.70
N GLN A 163 4.92 -0.07 -19.65
CA GLN A 163 3.99 -0.90 -20.42
C GLN A 163 4.76 -2.10 -21.00
N TYR A 164 4.18 -3.29 -20.83
CA TYR A 164 4.55 -4.47 -21.62
C TYR A 164 4.49 -4.09 -23.10
N GLY A 165 5.63 -3.91 -23.77
CA GLY A 165 5.65 -3.62 -25.19
C GLY A 165 6.85 -2.82 -25.71
N THR A 166 7.50 -2.02 -24.87
CA THR A 166 8.83 -1.48 -25.22
C THR A 166 9.86 -2.52 -24.80
N ALA A 167 10.53 -3.15 -25.76
CA ALA A 167 11.63 -4.07 -25.52
C ALA A 167 12.78 -3.30 -24.85
N GLY A 168 12.74 -3.20 -23.53
CA GLY A 168 13.60 -2.33 -22.76
C GLY A 168 13.44 -2.60 -21.27
N TYR A 169 14.36 -3.40 -20.79
CA TYR A 169 14.70 -3.74 -19.42
C TYR A 169 14.61 -2.51 -18.49
N GLN A 170 13.80 -2.54 -17.44
CA GLN A 170 13.61 -1.37 -16.57
C GLN A 170 13.34 -1.76 -15.12
N THR A 171 14.33 -1.55 -14.25
CA THR A 171 14.17 -1.68 -12.80
C THR A 171 14.20 -0.31 -12.16
N TRP A 172 13.13 0.00 -11.42
CA TRP A 172 12.96 1.22 -10.65
C TRP A 172 13.45 0.95 -9.23
N THR A 173 14.25 1.86 -8.69
CA THR A 173 14.68 1.85 -7.29
C THR A 173 14.11 3.07 -6.61
N LEU A 174 13.31 2.90 -5.54
CA LEU A 174 12.79 4.03 -4.78
C LEU A 174 13.97 4.78 -4.13
N LEU A 175 14.05 6.09 -4.40
CA LEU A 175 14.99 7.01 -3.76
C LEU A 175 14.34 7.70 -2.56
N GLY A 176 13.06 8.07 -2.67
CA GLY A 176 12.33 8.69 -1.56
C GLY A 176 10.90 9.06 -1.90
N ILE A 177 10.20 9.58 -0.89
CA ILE A 177 8.88 10.20 -1.00
C ILE A 177 9.03 11.59 -0.39
N ALA A 178 8.83 12.64 -1.18
CA ALA A 178 9.00 14.01 -0.73
C ALA A 178 8.19 14.98 -1.60
N ASP A 179 7.98 16.18 -1.07
CA ASP A 179 7.44 17.31 -1.82
C ASP A 179 8.59 17.95 -2.61
N TYR A 180 8.60 17.74 -3.92
CA TYR A 180 9.57 18.29 -4.85
C TYR A 180 9.01 19.44 -5.70
N ASP A 181 7.71 19.65 -5.66
CA ASP A 181 7.03 20.76 -6.30
C ASP A 181 6.11 21.46 -5.29
N PRO A 182 6.66 22.35 -4.44
CA PRO A 182 5.89 22.97 -3.38
C PRO A 182 4.76 23.88 -3.88
N ALA A 183 4.69 24.13 -5.20
CA ALA A 183 3.57 24.84 -5.82
C ALA A 183 2.34 23.93 -6.06
N ASN A 184 2.52 22.61 -6.08
CA ASN A 184 1.48 21.62 -6.31
C ASN A 184 1.37 20.67 -5.12
N PRO A 185 0.24 20.65 -4.38
CA PRO A 185 0.13 19.77 -3.22
C PRO A 185 0.11 18.29 -3.62
N GLY A 186 0.65 17.46 -2.73
CA GLY A 186 0.84 16.01 -2.87
C GLY A 186 2.32 15.65 -2.83
N LEU A 187 2.69 14.54 -2.18
CA LEU A 187 4.07 14.07 -2.23
C LEU A 187 4.35 13.31 -3.52
N GLU A 188 5.51 13.52 -4.11
CA GLU A 188 5.97 12.72 -5.24
C GLU A 188 6.79 11.52 -4.79
N LEU A 189 6.70 10.47 -5.61
CA LEU A 189 7.56 9.31 -5.47
C LEU A 189 8.77 9.46 -6.40
N ASP A 190 9.96 9.37 -5.83
CA ASP A 190 11.21 9.58 -6.53
C ASP A 190 11.97 8.28 -6.78
N TYR A 191 12.44 8.06 -8.01
CA TYR A 191 12.99 6.78 -8.44
C TYR A 191 14.20 6.92 -9.34
N LEU A 192 15.14 5.98 -9.18
CA LEU A 192 16.17 5.70 -10.16
C LEU A 192 15.71 4.58 -11.08
N LEU A 193 15.52 4.90 -12.35
CA LEU A 193 15.26 3.93 -13.40
C LEU A 193 16.58 3.47 -14.00
N ARG A 194 16.90 2.18 -13.87
CA ARG A 194 18.01 1.55 -14.60
C ARG A 194 17.48 0.94 -15.90
N ILE A 195 18.09 1.30 -17.02
CA ILE A 195 17.87 0.68 -18.34
C ILE A 195 19.12 -0.14 -18.70
N PRO A 196 19.04 -1.47 -18.56
CA PRO A 196 20.11 -2.35 -19.00
C PRO A 196 20.51 -2.20 -20.48
N ASP A 197 21.81 -2.23 -20.73
CA ASP A 197 22.39 -2.28 -22.06
C ASP A 197 22.88 -3.69 -22.40
N PHE A 198 22.74 -4.11 -23.66
CA PHE A 198 23.11 -5.45 -24.11
C PHE A 198 24.62 -5.74 -23.97
N ARG A 199 25.46 -4.71 -23.88
CA ARG A 199 26.91 -4.81 -23.66
C ARG A 199 27.29 -5.09 -22.21
N GLY A 200 26.30 -5.09 -21.30
CA GLY A 200 26.45 -5.45 -19.89
C GLY A 200 26.40 -4.24 -18.94
N PRO A 201 26.48 -4.49 -17.62
CA PRO A 201 26.14 -3.50 -16.59
C PRO A 201 26.94 -2.19 -16.62
N ALA A 202 28.14 -2.21 -17.18
CA ALA A 202 28.99 -1.03 -17.34
C ALA A 202 28.43 0.00 -18.34
N TYR A 203 27.44 -0.40 -19.16
CA TYR A 203 26.82 0.42 -20.19
C TYR A 203 25.36 0.75 -19.88
N ASP A 204 24.85 0.33 -18.72
CA ASP A 204 23.48 0.62 -18.31
C ASP A 204 23.28 2.13 -18.17
N THR A 205 22.15 2.64 -18.66
CA THR A 205 21.76 4.03 -18.42
C THR A 205 20.88 4.12 -17.18
N TYR A 206 21.01 5.23 -16.47
CA TYR A 206 20.24 5.52 -15.26
C TYR A 206 19.53 6.84 -15.46
N HIS A 207 18.22 6.82 -15.23
CA HIS A 207 17.34 7.96 -15.42
C HIS A 207 16.66 8.29 -14.10
N HIS A 208 16.69 9.56 -13.71
CA HIS A 208 16.00 10.01 -12.51
C HIS A 208 14.55 10.35 -12.85
N ARG A 209 13.60 9.64 -12.22
CA ARG A 209 12.17 9.78 -12.53
C ARG A 209 11.35 10.09 -11.30
N ARG A 210 10.32 10.90 -11.51
CA ARG A 210 9.31 11.21 -10.50
C ARG A 210 7.93 10.76 -10.96
N VAL A 211 7.16 10.21 -10.04
CA VAL A 211 5.74 9.90 -10.24
C VAL A 211 4.92 10.94 -9.50
N TYR A 212 4.09 11.66 -10.26
CA TYR A 212 3.10 12.60 -9.75
C TYR A 212 1.74 11.91 -9.78
N HIS A 213 1.30 11.38 -8.63
CA HIS A 213 0.07 10.59 -8.60
C HIS A 213 -1.13 11.42 -9.06
N ARG A 214 -1.26 12.65 -8.54
CA ARG A 214 -2.33 13.60 -8.86
C ARG A 214 -2.64 13.74 -10.34
N TYR A 215 -1.60 13.83 -11.17
CA TYR A 215 -1.74 14.08 -12.59
C TYR A 215 -1.66 12.81 -13.43
N HIS A 216 -1.44 11.65 -12.80
CA HIS A 216 -1.25 10.37 -13.46
C HIS A 216 -0.09 10.39 -14.46
N ILE A 217 0.98 11.14 -14.16
CA ILE A 217 2.14 11.30 -15.04
C ILE A 217 3.45 10.91 -14.36
N THR A 218 4.40 10.49 -15.19
CA THR A 218 5.80 10.29 -14.79
C THR A 218 6.68 11.26 -15.57
N TYR A 219 7.52 12.03 -14.88
CA TYR A 219 8.51 12.88 -15.52
C TYR A 219 9.90 12.27 -15.43
N ASP A 220 10.63 12.34 -16.53
CA ASP A 220 12.07 12.10 -16.57
C ASP A 220 12.76 13.44 -16.28
N TRP A 221 13.57 13.50 -15.22
CA TRP A 221 14.21 14.74 -14.80
C TRP A 221 15.64 14.88 -15.33
N ASP A 222 16.09 13.95 -16.18
CA ASP A 222 17.36 14.14 -16.85
C ASP A 222 17.32 15.42 -17.71
N TYR A 223 18.01 16.44 -17.18
CA TYR A 223 18.51 17.64 -17.87
C TYR A 223 18.99 17.29 -19.28
N PRO A 224 18.92 18.24 -20.25
CA PRO A 224 18.86 17.94 -21.68
C PRO A 224 19.90 16.90 -22.02
N SER A 225 19.42 15.76 -22.51
CA SER A 225 20.18 14.68 -23.13
C SER A 225 21.61 15.11 -23.39
N TYR A 226 22.59 14.42 -22.81
CA TYR A 226 23.92 14.38 -23.42
C TYR A 226 23.66 14.14 -24.91
N LYS A 227 23.79 15.19 -25.74
CA LYS A 227 23.92 15.03 -27.17
C LYS A 227 25.17 14.20 -27.27
N PHE A 228 25.02 12.92 -27.61
CA PHE A 228 26.12 12.21 -28.21
C PHE A 228 26.53 13.09 -29.39
N ASN A 229 27.65 13.79 -29.23
CA ASN A 229 28.36 14.44 -30.31
C ASN A 229 29.07 13.31 -31.09
N GLY A 230 28.26 12.39 -31.61
CA GLY A 230 28.65 11.29 -32.46
C GLY A 230 28.06 11.61 -33.81
N GLY A 231 28.85 12.21 -34.69
CA GLY A 231 28.47 12.41 -36.07
C GLY A 231 27.97 11.09 -36.67
N PHE A 232 26.78 11.12 -37.25
CA PHE A 232 26.34 10.04 -38.11
C PHE A 232 27.31 9.94 -39.29
N PRO A 233 27.83 8.76 -39.65
CA PRO A 233 28.42 8.59 -40.95
C PRO A 233 27.30 8.72 -41.98
N SER A 234 27.47 9.64 -42.92
CA SER A 234 26.65 9.73 -44.13
C SER A 234 26.84 8.44 -44.94
N PHE A 235 25.74 7.76 -45.25
CA PHE A 235 25.64 6.87 -46.40
C PHE A 235 25.01 7.66 -47.55
#